data_AF-A0AAV9BN69-F1
#
_entry.id   AF-A0AAV9BN69-F1
#
_cell.length_a   1.000
_cell.length_b   1.000
_cell.length_c   1.000
_cell.angle_alpha   90.00
_cell.angle_beta   90.00
_cell.angle_gamma   90.00
#
_symmetry.space_group_name_H-M   'P 1'
#
loop_
_entity.id
_entity.type
_entity.pdbx_description
1 polymer ?
#
loop_
_entity_poly.entity_id
_entity_poly.type
_entity_poly.pdbx_seq_one_letter_code
_entity_poly.pdbx_strand_id
1 'polypeptide(L)'
;MEVISWMWREIHGSDNWAGLLDPLHPWLRREIVKYGELAQATYDAFDPHQPRSCCYSPGGILDRLGLAENGYRVSGYVYAATHVELPHFLQRPRHADASTTKESHWMGYVAVSDDAETQRIGRNDIVVAWRGTATVSEWFRDLQARLEPVKGQRYGHGEHTRVEHGFQSVYRSRSTSATRNKNTESSASEQAMAQVTRLVSLYRARGEEVSLTVTGHSLGGALALLNAHEAALVIPDLPVSVVSFGAPRVGNAAFGEELHGLGVRVLRVVAEQDLVPKLPGVLYAHVGTELRVDTRFSPYLKQGFHPAGVHGLETYMHMVDGYMCRRLGFRADAKRDVLLVNKKCAMLKEELRAPSRWYHQPSPRVRQD
;
A
#
# COMPACT_ATOMS: atom_id res chain seq x y z
N MET A 1 -13.63 12.57 19.38
CA MET A 1 -13.00 12.24 18.09
C MET A 1 -12.68 13.57 17.41
N GLU A 2 -11.44 13.80 16.96
CA GLU A 2 -11.05 15.06 16.32
C GLU A 2 -11.71 15.19 14.94
N VAL A 3 -12.28 16.36 14.62
CA VAL A 3 -12.91 16.62 13.30
C VAL A 3 -11.94 17.44 12.46
N ILE A 4 -11.51 16.87 11.33
CA ILE A 4 -10.48 17.46 10.44
C ILE A 4 -11.07 17.88 9.08
N SER A 5 -12.40 17.91 8.96
CA SER A 5 -13.13 18.26 7.74
C SER A 5 -12.76 19.61 7.13
N TRP A 6 -12.31 20.59 7.92
CA TRP A 6 -11.89 21.88 7.39
C TRP A 6 -10.48 21.87 6.79
N MET A 7 -9.64 20.92 7.19
CA MET A 7 -8.21 20.82 6.80
C MET A 7 -7.94 19.61 5.89
N TRP A 8 -9.00 18.94 5.43
CA TRP A 8 -8.87 17.63 4.80
C TRP A 8 -8.03 17.69 3.52
N ARG A 9 -8.13 18.78 2.74
CA ARG A 9 -7.36 18.96 1.51
C ARG A 9 -5.86 19.06 1.78
N GLU A 10 -5.46 19.75 2.86
CA GLU A 10 -4.06 19.87 3.26
C GLU A 10 -3.51 18.52 3.74
N ILE A 11 -4.31 17.80 4.55
CA ILE A 11 -4.01 16.42 4.97
C ILE A 11 -3.90 15.47 3.77
N HIS A 12 -4.73 15.67 2.74
CA HIS A 12 -4.71 14.91 1.49
C HIS A 12 -3.58 15.36 0.54
N GLY A 13 -2.87 16.44 0.88
CA GLY A 13 -1.64 16.88 0.22
C GLY A 13 -1.80 18.00 -0.80
N SER A 14 -2.88 18.79 -0.75
CA SER A 14 -3.16 19.85 -1.73
C SER A 14 -1.96 20.77 -1.98
N ASP A 15 -1.22 21.12 -0.93
CA ASP A 15 0.02 21.91 -0.95
C ASP A 15 1.27 21.09 -0.59
N ASN A 16 1.33 19.83 -1.05
CA ASN A 16 2.48 18.94 -0.83
C ASN A 16 2.89 18.81 0.66
N TRP A 17 1.92 18.90 1.57
CA TRP A 17 2.13 18.85 3.03
C TRP A 17 3.11 19.91 3.56
N ALA A 18 3.21 21.06 2.90
CA ALA A 18 4.01 22.19 3.37
C ALA A 18 3.64 22.55 4.82
N GLY A 19 4.64 22.66 5.69
CA GLY A 19 4.45 22.96 7.12
C GLY A 19 3.87 21.83 7.97
N LEU A 20 3.50 20.67 7.39
CA LEU A 20 2.88 19.57 8.14
C LEU A 20 3.83 18.39 8.45
N LEU A 21 5.03 18.36 7.86
CA LEU A 21 5.97 17.22 7.99
C LEU A 21 7.12 17.44 8.97
N ASP A 22 7.47 18.69 9.30
CA ASP A 22 8.62 19.00 10.16
C ASP A 22 8.39 20.31 10.95
N PRO A 23 7.81 20.25 12.17
CA PRO A 23 7.40 19.05 12.90
C PRO A 23 6.18 18.34 12.27
N LEU A 24 6.10 17.02 12.44
CA LEU A 24 5.00 16.23 11.90
C LEU A 24 3.70 16.53 12.65
N HIS A 25 2.76 17.15 11.94
CA HIS A 25 1.47 17.56 12.46
C HIS A 25 0.71 16.36 13.07
N PRO A 26 0.15 16.47 14.28
CA PRO A 26 -0.48 15.33 14.98
C PRO A 26 -1.60 14.64 14.19
N TRP A 27 -2.43 15.41 13.48
CA TRP A 27 -3.50 14.83 12.67
C TRP A 27 -2.96 14.13 11.43
N LEU A 28 -1.94 14.71 10.77
CA LEU A 28 -1.31 14.04 9.62
C LEU A 28 -0.62 12.74 10.04
N ARG A 29 0.04 12.72 11.20
CA ARG A 29 0.62 11.50 11.80
C ARG A 29 -0.43 10.40 11.93
N ARG A 30 -1.59 10.72 12.49
CA ARG A 30 -2.68 9.75 12.67
C ARG A 30 -3.16 9.22 11.32
N GLU A 31 -3.35 10.07 10.33
CA GLU A 31 -3.80 9.63 9.00
C GLU A 31 -2.75 8.77 8.31
N ILE A 32 -1.47 9.10 8.39
CA ILE A 32 -0.39 8.26 7.85
C ILE A 32 -0.40 6.89 8.54
N VAL A 33 -0.49 6.84 9.87
CA VAL A 33 -0.57 5.55 10.60
C VAL A 33 -1.81 4.76 10.18
N LYS A 34 -2.98 5.38 10.08
CA LYS A 34 -4.24 4.76 9.60
C LYS A 34 -4.07 4.13 8.22
N TYR A 35 -3.53 4.86 7.25
CA TYR A 35 -3.29 4.32 5.90
C TYR A 35 -2.20 3.23 5.90
N GLY A 36 -1.25 3.27 6.83
CA GLY A 36 -0.30 2.20 7.09
C GLY A 36 -0.96 0.94 7.64
N GLU A 37 -1.92 1.07 8.56
CA GLU A 37 -2.66 -0.05 9.13
C GLU A 37 -3.57 -0.72 8.09
N LEU A 38 -4.22 0.07 7.24
CA LEU A 38 -5.00 -0.45 6.11
C LEU A 38 -4.09 -1.23 5.12
N ALA A 39 -2.86 -0.76 4.89
CA ALA A 39 -1.87 -1.53 4.13
C ALA A 39 -1.42 -2.79 4.90
N GLN A 40 -1.17 -2.72 6.21
CA GLN A 40 -0.75 -3.85 7.04
C GLN A 40 -1.82 -4.95 7.12
N ALA A 41 -3.10 -4.57 7.06
CA ALA A 41 -4.22 -5.52 6.99
C ALA A 41 -4.07 -6.52 5.82
N THR A 42 -3.46 -6.08 4.71
CA THR A 42 -3.19 -6.95 3.57
C THR A 42 -2.17 -8.05 3.87
N TYR A 43 -1.24 -7.83 4.79
CA TYR A 43 -0.28 -8.82 5.22
C TYR A 43 -0.82 -9.75 6.30
N ASP A 44 -1.70 -9.24 7.15
CA ASP A 44 -2.23 -9.97 8.30
C ASP A 44 -3.35 -10.92 7.90
N ALA A 45 -4.10 -10.56 6.86
CA ALA A 45 -5.18 -11.37 6.31
C ALA A 45 -4.76 -12.28 5.15
N PHE A 46 -3.52 -12.21 4.68
CA PHE A 46 -3.08 -13.07 3.57
C PHE A 46 -2.81 -14.50 4.06
N ASP A 47 -3.35 -15.51 3.38
CA ASP A 47 -3.02 -16.92 3.63
C ASP A 47 -1.83 -17.37 2.76
N PRO A 48 -0.67 -17.72 3.36
CA PRO A 48 0.50 -18.17 2.62
C PRO A 48 0.37 -19.62 2.12
N HIS A 49 -0.53 -20.41 2.70
CA HIS A 49 -0.79 -21.79 2.34
C HIS A 49 -1.87 -21.91 1.25
N GLN A 50 -2.76 -20.91 1.17
CA GLN A 50 -3.75 -20.78 0.11
C GLN A 50 -3.60 -19.42 -0.59
N PRO A 51 -2.71 -19.31 -1.59
CA PRO A 51 -2.34 -18.04 -2.21
C PRO A 51 -3.53 -17.28 -2.85
N ARG A 52 -4.64 -18.00 -3.09
CA ARG A 52 -5.89 -17.49 -3.66
C ARG A 52 -6.73 -16.64 -2.69
N SER A 53 -6.47 -16.65 -1.39
CA SER A 53 -7.46 -16.15 -0.43
C SER A 53 -6.89 -15.25 0.66
N CYS A 54 -7.60 -14.14 0.87
CA CYS A 54 -7.69 -13.51 2.17
C CYS A 54 -8.38 -14.48 3.15
N CYS A 55 -7.88 -14.57 4.39
CA CYS A 55 -8.45 -15.40 5.45
C CYS A 55 -9.86 -14.97 5.88
N TYR A 56 -10.30 -13.78 5.48
CA TYR A 56 -11.54 -13.16 5.92
C TYR A 56 -12.43 -12.75 4.74
N SER A 57 -13.74 -12.66 4.98
CA SER A 57 -14.66 -12.05 4.02
C SER A 57 -14.47 -10.54 3.98
N PRO A 58 -14.77 -9.87 2.84
CA PRO A 58 -14.64 -8.42 2.72
C PRO A 58 -15.33 -7.66 3.85
N GLY A 59 -16.57 -8.04 4.18
CA GLY A 59 -17.36 -7.34 5.20
C GLY A 59 -16.84 -7.45 6.64
N GLY A 60 -15.88 -8.33 6.94
CA GLY A 60 -15.40 -8.55 8.31
C GLY A 60 -13.89 -8.47 8.48
N ILE A 61 -13.11 -8.20 7.43
CA ILE A 61 -11.64 -8.21 7.50
C ILE A 61 -11.09 -7.20 8.52
N LEU A 62 -11.57 -5.95 8.50
CA LEU A 62 -11.07 -4.91 9.39
C LEU A 62 -11.47 -5.18 10.84
N ASP A 63 -12.70 -5.60 11.09
CA ASP A 63 -13.16 -5.99 12.43
C ASP A 63 -12.35 -7.16 13.00
N ARG A 64 -12.11 -8.19 12.18
CA ARG A 64 -11.34 -9.38 12.59
C ARG A 64 -9.88 -9.09 12.90
N LEU A 65 -9.33 -8.03 12.30
CA LEU A 65 -7.98 -7.57 12.53
C LEU A 65 -7.87 -6.50 13.62
N GLY A 66 -9.00 -6.12 14.26
CA GLY A 66 -9.01 -5.06 15.27
C GLY A 66 -8.83 -3.65 14.70
N LEU A 67 -9.17 -3.44 13.42
CA LEU A 67 -9.01 -2.19 12.68
C LEU A 67 -10.35 -1.49 12.40
N ALA A 68 -11.43 -1.89 13.07
CA ALA A 68 -12.77 -1.30 12.92
C ALA A 68 -12.77 0.21 13.24
N GLU A 69 -11.97 0.63 14.23
CA GLU A 69 -11.89 2.03 14.67
C GLU A 69 -11.31 2.99 13.62
N ASN A 70 -10.72 2.46 12.54
CA ASN A 70 -10.29 3.27 11.41
C ASN A 70 -11.47 3.80 10.58
N GLY A 71 -12.68 3.24 10.76
CA GLY A 71 -13.92 3.76 10.16
C GLY A 71 -14.04 3.50 8.66
N TYR A 72 -13.56 2.35 8.19
CA TYR A 72 -13.65 1.94 6.79
C TYR A 72 -14.38 0.60 6.65
N ARG A 73 -15.03 0.41 5.51
CA ARG A 73 -15.68 -0.85 5.11
C ARG A 73 -15.15 -1.30 3.77
N VAL A 74 -14.71 -2.55 3.68
CA VAL A 74 -14.20 -3.11 2.43
C VAL A 74 -15.34 -3.38 1.45
N SER A 75 -15.27 -2.78 0.26
CA SER A 75 -16.26 -2.92 -0.80
C SER A 75 -15.94 -4.05 -1.78
N GLY A 76 -14.67 -4.45 -1.90
CA GLY A 76 -14.27 -5.51 -2.81
C GLY A 76 -12.79 -5.90 -2.71
N TYR A 77 -12.47 -7.12 -3.12
CA TYR A 77 -11.10 -7.61 -3.22
C TYR A 77 -10.55 -7.46 -4.62
N VAL A 78 -9.22 -7.38 -4.69
CA VAL A 78 -8.47 -7.26 -5.94
C VAL A 78 -7.49 -8.43 -6.06
N TYR A 79 -7.42 -9.03 -7.25
CA TYR A 79 -6.58 -10.18 -7.55
C TYR A 79 -5.68 -9.93 -8.76
N ALA A 80 -4.45 -10.43 -8.70
CA ALA A 80 -3.48 -10.38 -9.80
C ALA A 80 -3.26 -11.77 -10.42
N ALA A 81 -2.96 -11.82 -11.72
CA ALA A 81 -2.70 -13.07 -12.44
C ALA A 81 -1.38 -13.74 -12.03
N THR A 82 -1.33 -15.08 -12.07
CA THR A 82 -0.14 -15.88 -11.71
C THR A 82 0.88 -16.08 -12.83
N HIS A 83 0.49 -15.90 -14.10
CA HIS A 83 1.34 -16.15 -15.27
C HIS A 83 2.21 -14.97 -15.70
N VAL A 84 2.15 -13.88 -14.94
CA VAL A 84 3.21 -12.88 -15.03
C VAL A 84 4.52 -13.61 -14.76
N GLU A 85 5.64 -13.21 -15.36
CA GLU A 85 6.98 -13.52 -14.85
C GLU A 85 7.10 -12.90 -13.45
N LEU A 86 6.39 -13.51 -12.51
CA LEU A 86 6.39 -13.13 -11.13
C LEU A 86 7.75 -13.58 -10.62
N PRO A 87 8.47 -12.71 -9.90
CA PRO A 87 9.58 -13.14 -9.07
C PRO A 87 9.33 -14.48 -8.36
N HIS A 88 10.37 -15.30 -8.23
CA HIS A 88 10.33 -16.68 -7.72
C HIS A 88 9.68 -16.82 -6.35
N PHE A 89 9.65 -15.76 -5.55
CA PHE A 89 9.02 -15.78 -4.22
C PHE A 89 7.50 -15.57 -4.21
N LEU A 90 6.91 -15.14 -5.32
CA LEU A 90 5.49 -15.26 -5.59
C LEU A 90 5.17 -16.61 -6.28
N GLN A 91 6.19 -17.41 -6.61
CA GLN A 91 6.06 -18.75 -7.19
C GLN A 91 6.20 -19.83 -6.10
N ARG A 92 5.53 -20.99 -6.27
CA ARG A 92 5.59 -22.12 -5.33
C ARG A 92 7.00 -22.76 -5.26
N PRO A 93 7.40 -23.36 -4.12
CA PRO A 93 8.48 -24.36 -4.08
C PRO A 93 8.13 -25.54 -5.00
N ARG A 94 9.06 -25.93 -5.88
CA ARG A 94 8.90 -27.02 -6.86
C ARG A 94 8.88 -28.40 -6.19
N HIS A 95 7.78 -28.75 -5.52
CA HIS A 95 7.41 -30.14 -5.22
C HIS A 95 5.89 -30.24 -5.03
N ALA A 96 5.14 -30.13 -6.12
CA ALA A 96 3.77 -30.62 -6.24
C ALA A 96 3.42 -30.76 -7.73
N ASP A 97 2.66 -31.80 -8.04
CA ASP A 97 2.35 -32.34 -9.36
C ASP A 97 2.01 -31.36 -10.48
N ALA A 98 2.38 -31.76 -11.70
CA ALA A 98 2.21 -31.05 -12.97
C ALA A 98 0.74 -31.06 -13.48
N SER A 99 -0.23 -30.75 -12.62
CA SER A 99 -1.66 -30.71 -12.97
C SER A 99 -2.41 -29.55 -12.29
N THR A 100 -1.81 -28.37 -12.13
CA THR A 100 -2.42 -27.28 -11.38
C THR A 100 -2.91 -26.14 -12.26
N THR A 101 -4.21 -25.89 -12.16
CA THR A 101 -4.98 -24.82 -12.79
C THR A 101 -4.30 -23.46 -12.65
N LYS A 102 -4.39 -22.64 -13.70
CA LYS A 102 -3.92 -21.25 -13.78
C LYS A 102 -4.57 -20.37 -12.69
N GLU A 103 -3.86 -20.03 -11.60
CA GLU A 103 -4.44 -19.40 -10.40
C GLU A 103 -4.35 -17.85 -10.40
N SER A 104 -4.94 -17.16 -9.42
CA SER A 104 -4.81 -15.71 -9.22
C SER A 104 -4.54 -15.43 -7.74
N HIS A 105 -3.70 -14.43 -7.45
CA HIS A 105 -3.27 -14.07 -6.09
C HIS A 105 -4.07 -12.90 -5.56
N TRP A 106 -4.56 -13.00 -4.32
CA TRP A 106 -5.14 -11.84 -3.64
C TRP A 106 -4.06 -10.76 -3.46
N MET A 107 -4.34 -9.55 -3.96
CA MET A 107 -3.36 -8.46 -4.04
C MET A 107 -3.79 -7.22 -3.25
N GLY A 108 -4.98 -7.22 -2.68
CA GLY A 108 -5.47 -6.08 -1.90
C GLY A 108 -6.97 -5.94 -1.94
N TYR A 109 -7.44 -4.75 -1.58
CA TYR A 109 -8.86 -4.47 -1.49
C TYR A 109 -9.17 -2.99 -1.72
N VAL A 110 -10.43 -2.73 -2.05
CA VAL A 110 -11.02 -1.39 -2.10
C VAL A 110 -11.93 -1.25 -0.88
N ALA A 111 -11.81 -0.15 -0.16
CA ALA A 111 -12.63 0.20 1.00
C ALA A 111 -13.16 1.62 0.88
N VAL A 112 -14.15 1.95 1.69
CA VAL A 112 -14.71 3.30 1.77
C VAL A 112 -14.97 3.69 3.21
N SER A 113 -14.80 4.97 3.52
CA SER A 113 -15.14 5.52 4.83
C SER A 113 -16.61 5.25 5.18
N ASP A 114 -16.87 4.88 6.43
CA ASP A 114 -18.23 4.85 6.97
C ASP A 114 -18.73 6.27 7.29
N ASP A 115 -19.98 6.38 7.72
CA ASP A 115 -20.62 7.68 7.95
C ASP A 115 -19.89 8.50 9.04
N ALA A 116 -19.38 7.85 10.09
CA ALA A 116 -18.68 8.53 11.18
C ALA A 116 -17.33 9.08 10.71
N GLU A 117 -16.58 8.28 9.95
CA GLU A 117 -15.30 8.69 9.37
C GLU A 117 -15.51 9.76 8.30
N THR A 118 -16.50 9.61 7.41
CA THR A 118 -16.89 10.60 6.41
C THR A 118 -17.22 11.95 7.06
N GLN A 119 -17.97 11.95 8.17
CA GLN A 119 -18.24 13.16 8.94
C GLN A 119 -16.97 13.74 9.57
N ARG A 120 -16.09 12.89 10.12
CA ARG A 120 -14.83 13.31 10.75
C ARG A 120 -13.91 14.01 9.75
N ILE A 121 -13.79 13.47 8.54
CA ILE A 121 -12.81 13.90 7.54
C ILE A 121 -13.40 14.81 6.47
N GLY A 122 -14.72 15.02 6.45
CA GLY A 122 -15.42 15.99 5.59
C GLY A 122 -15.64 15.54 4.14
N ARG A 123 -15.48 14.25 3.82
CA ARG A 123 -15.67 13.68 2.47
C ARG A 123 -15.81 12.17 2.54
N ASN A 124 -16.36 11.57 1.48
CA ASN A 124 -16.26 10.12 1.28
C ASN A 124 -14.85 9.79 0.78
N ASP A 125 -14.06 9.10 1.58
CA ASP A 125 -12.72 8.67 1.17
C ASP A 125 -12.78 7.21 0.71
N ILE A 126 -12.47 6.98 -0.56
CA ILE A 126 -12.26 5.65 -1.12
C ILE A 126 -10.80 5.29 -0.92
N VAL A 127 -10.53 4.15 -0.30
CA VAL A 127 -9.18 3.63 -0.13
C VAL A 127 -8.95 2.42 -1.02
N VAL A 128 -7.82 2.40 -1.73
CA VAL A 128 -7.30 1.16 -2.34
C VAL A 128 -6.01 0.77 -1.63
N ALA A 129 -6.04 -0.36 -0.92
CA ALA A 129 -4.91 -0.89 -0.18
C ALA A 129 -4.27 -2.05 -0.95
N TRP A 130 -3.04 -1.85 -1.40
CA TRP A 130 -2.27 -2.83 -2.15
C TRP A 130 -1.31 -3.60 -1.26
N ARG A 131 -1.34 -4.92 -1.38
CA ARG A 131 -0.44 -5.82 -0.67
C ARG A 131 0.96 -5.76 -1.28
N GLY A 132 1.96 -5.72 -0.41
CA GLY A 132 3.35 -5.95 -0.82
C GLY A 132 3.73 -7.43 -0.83
N THR A 133 5.03 -7.68 -0.79
CA THR A 133 5.60 -9.04 -0.86
C THR A 133 5.86 -9.60 0.53
N ALA A 134 5.65 -10.91 0.73
CA ALA A 134 5.92 -11.57 2.01
C ALA A 134 7.43 -11.78 2.24
N THR A 135 8.22 -11.94 1.18
CA THR A 135 9.68 -12.15 1.22
C THR A 135 10.41 -11.12 0.34
N VAL A 136 10.61 -9.94 0.90
CA VAL A 136 11.13 -8.80 0.13
C VAL A 136 12.55 -9.02 -0.40
N SER A 137 13.41 -9.75 0.34
CA SER A 137 14.77 -10.09 -0.10
C SER A 137 14.83 -10.86 -1.41
N GLU A 138 13.84 -11.70 -1.68
CA GLU A 138 13.76 -12.44 -2.94
C GLU A 138 13.24 -11.55 -4.06
N TRP A 139 12.32 -10.63 -3.75
CA TRP A 139 11.83 -9.64 -4.72
C TRP A 139 12.92 -8.76 -5.29
N PHE A 140 13.88 -8.33 -4.46
CA PHE A 140 15.02 -7.57 -4.95
C PHE A 140 15.86 -8.32 -5.97
N ARG A 141 16.00 -9.64 -5.82
CA ARG A 141 16.81 -10.44 -6.73
C ARG A 141 16.16 -10.61 -8.10
N ASP A 142 14.83 -10.64 -8.12
CA ASP A 142 14.05 -10.88 -9.33
C ASP A 142 13.59 -9.58 -10.03
N LEU A 143 13.89 -8.40 -9.45
CA LEU A 143 13.62 -7.11 -10.08
C LEU A 143 14.43 -6.97 -11.37
N GLN A 144 13.75 -7.01 -12.52
CA GLN A 144 14.38 -6.95 -13.84
C GLN A 144 14.88 -5.54 -14.21
N ALA A 145 14.49 -4.50 -13.45
CA ALA A 145 14.86 -3.10 -13.68
C ALA A 145 14.69 -2.65 -15.14
N ARG A 146 13.61 -3.11 -15.79
CA ARG A 146 13.30 -2.87 -17.19
C ARG A 146 12.18 -1.85 -17.32
N LEU A 147 12.46 -0.71 -17.93
CA LEU A 147 11.48 0.35 -18.19
C LEU A 147 10.68 0.07 -19.47
N GLU A 148 9.36 0.02 -19.36
CA GLU A 148 8.43 -0.10 -20.50
C GLU A 148 7.47 1.10 -20.56
N PRO A 149 6.97 1.46 -21.75
CA PRO A 149 5.86 2.40 -21.87
C PRO A 149 4.65 1.98 -21.04
N VAL A 150 3.91 2.96 -20.51
CA VAL A 150 2.68 2.69 -19.78
C VAL A 150 1.63 2.13 -20.72
N LYS A 151 1.21 0.87 -20.50
CA LYS A 151 0.16 0.24 -21.33
C LYS A 151 -1.20 0.90 -21.07
N GLY A 152 -1.96 1.14 -22.13
CA GLY A 152 -3.36 1.60 -22.04
C GLY A 152 -3.57 3.12 -22.00
N GLN A 153 -2.54 3.93 -22.24
CA GLN A 153 -2.71 5.38 -22.39
C GLN A 153 -3.47 5.74 -23.67
N ARG A 154 -4.36 6.75 -23.60
CA ARG A 154 -5.00 7.36 -24.77
C ARG A 154 -3.97 8.21 -25.53
N TYR A 155 -4.11 8.28 -26.86
CA TYR A 155 -3.24 9.08 -27.74
C TYR A 155 -3.06 10.52 -27.21
N GLY A 156 -1.81 10.96 -27.07
CA GLY A 156 -1.44 12.32 -26.66
C GLY A 156 -0.84 12.46 -25.24
N HIS A 157 -0.99 11.45 -24.37
CA HIS A 157 -0.34 11.40 -23.06
C HIS A 157 0.74 10.29 -23.02
N GLY A 158 1.92 10.61 -22.46
CA GLY A 158 2.91 9.62 -22.05
C GLY A 158 3.83 9.03 -23.11
N GLU A 159 4.12 9.74 -24.21
CA GLU A 159 5.10 9.31 -25.23
C GLU A 159 6.49 8.95 -24.64
N HIS A 160 6.84 9.57 -23.52
CA HIS A 160 8.09 9.30 -22.79
C HIS A 160 7.87 8.66 -21.41
N THR A 161 6.62 8.44 -21.00
CA THR A 161 6.30 7.88 -19.69
C THR A 161 6.60 6.39 -19.67
N ARG A 162 7.51 5.98 -18.77
CA ARG A 162 7.89 4.57 -18.63
C ARG A 162 7.88 4.15 -17.17
N VAL A 163 7.46 2.92 -16.94
CA VAL A 163 7.39 2.28 -15.63
C VAL A 163 8.08 0.93 -15.64
N GLU A 164 8.45 0.43 -14.47
CA GLU A 164 9.06 -0.88 -14.32
C GLU A 164 8.12 -1.99 -14.79
N HIS A 165 8.66 -2.89 -15.62
CA HIS A 165 7.93 -3.97 -16.27
C HIS A 165 7.23 -4.90 -15.27
N GLY A 166 7.92 -5.34 -14.22
CA GLY A 166 7.38 -6.22 -13.20
C GLY A 166 6.16 -5.62 -12.50
N PHE A 167 6.24 -4.36 -12.07
CA PHE A 167 5.10 -3.65 -11.47
C PHE A 167 3.91 -3.55 -12.43
N GLN A 168 4.15 -3.11 -13.67
CA GLN A 168 3.10 -3.00 -14.67
C GLN A 168 2.47 -4.36 -14.99
N SER A 169 3.29 -5.42 -15.00
CA SER A 169 2.82 -6.76 -15.30
C SER A 169 1.91 -7.31 -14.19
N VAL A 170 2.27 -7.13 -12.92
CA VAL A 170 1.38 -7.47 -11.78
C VAL A 170 0.07 -6.68 -11.86
N TYR A 171 0.16 -5.40 -12.21
CA TYR A 171 -1.00 -4.49 -12.23
C TYR A 171 -1.97 -4.77 -13.38
N ARG A 172 -1.47 -5.02 -14.61
CA ARG A 172 -2.28 -5.03 -15.84
C ARG A 172 -2.48 -6.41 -16.48
N SER A 173 -1.78 -7.46 -16.05
CA SER A 173 -1.94 -8.77 -16.68
C SER A 173 -3.27 -9.42 -16.33
N ARG A 174 -3.93 -9.96 -17.36
CA ARG A 174 -5.18 -10.71 -17.26
C ARG A 174 -4.90 -12.19 -17.10
N SER A 175 -5.72 -12.90 -16.32
CA SER A 175 -5.64 -14.36 -16.24
C SER A 175 -6.32 -14.99 -17.46
N THR A 176 -5.63 -15.84 -18.20
CA THR A 176 -6.17 -16.55 -19.37
C THR A 176 -6.77 -17.89 -18.95
N SER A 177 -7.92 -17.87 -18.26
CA SER A 177 -8.64 -19.12 -17.94
C SER A 177 -9.44 -19.60 -19.16
N ALA A 178 -9.09 -20.77 -19.71
CA ALA A 178 -9.82 -21.41 -20.82
C ALA A 178 -11.16 -22.06 -20.39
N THR A 179 -11.60 -21.85 -19.14
CA THR A 179 -12.83 -22.42 -18.58
C THR A 179 -13.83 -21.33 -18.20
N ARG A 180 -14.63 -20.91 -19.19
CA ARG A 180 -16.05 -20.45 -19.16
C ARG A 180 -16.62 -19.71 -17.92
N ASN A 181 -15.82 -19.01 -17.11
CA ASN A 181 -16.32 -18.16 -16.03
C ASN A 181 -15.85 -16.71 -16.24
N LYS A 182 -16.78 -15.83 -16.67
CA LYS A 182 -16.49 -14.46 -17.13
C LYS A 182 -15.85 -13.53 -16.08
N ASN A 183 -15.85 -13.92 -14.80
CA ASN A 183 -15.41 -13.04 -13.71
C ASN A 183 -13.92 -13.18 -13.34
N THR A 184 -13.17 -14.11 -13.93
CA THR A 184 -11.73 -14.32 -13.62
C THR A 184 -10.77 -13.82 -14.70
N GLU A 185 -11.26 -13.14 -15.73
CA GLU A 185 -10.43 -12.68 -16.85
C GLU A 185 -9.88 -11.27 -16.66
N SER A 186 -10.27 -10.52 -15.62
CA SER A 186 -9.84 -9.13 -15.43
C SER A 186 -8.52 -9.01 -14.68
N SER A 187 -7.72 -8.03 -15.06
CA SER A 187 -6.49 -7.62 -14.37
C SER A 187 -6.79 -6.96 -13.02
N ALA A 188 -5.76 -6.84 -12.18
CA ALA A 188 -5.88 -6.14 -10.90
C ALA A 188 -6.30 -4.67 -11.08
N SER A 189 -5.74 -4.01 -12.09
CA SER A 189 -6.12 -2.67 -12.57
C SER A 189 -7.61 -2.57 -12.86
N GLU A 190 -8.14 -3.44 -13.73
CA GLU A 190 -9.56 -3.40 -14.13
C GLU A 190 -10.50 -3.65 -12.94
N GLN A 191 -10.13 -4.57 -12.04
CA GLN A 191 -10.93 -4.86 -10.84
C GLN A 191 -10.97 -3.66 -9.88
N ALA A 192 -9.82 -3.05 -9.58
CA ALA A 192 -9.73 -1.89 -8.69
C ALA A 192 -10.46 -0.68 -9.30
N MET A 193 -10.18 -0.37 -10.57
CA MET A 193 -10.76 0.78 -11.26
C MET A 193 -12.27 0.65 -11.48
N ALA A 194 -12.81 -0.56 -11.68
CA ALA A 194 -14.25 -0.77 -11.74
C ALA A 194 -14.93 -0.40 -10.41
N GLN A 195 -14.34 -0.79 -9.27
CA GLN A 195 -14.88 -0.43 -7.95
C GLN A 195 -14.73 1.06 -7.65
N VAL A 196 -13.57 1.65 -7.90
CA VAL A 196 -13.31 3.09 -7.70
C VAL A 196 -14.28 3.92 -8.54
N THR A 197 -14.40 3.63 -9.84
CA THR A 197 -15.32 4.36 -10.74
C THR A 197 -16.78 4.24 -10.29
N ARG A 198 -17.20 3.05 -9.86
CA ARG A 198 -18.56 2.81 -9.34
C ARG A 198 -18.84 3.64 -8.09
N LEU A 199 -17.91 3.65 -7.12
CA LEU A 199 -18.06 4.39 -5.87
C LEU A 199 -18.01 5.91 -6.10
N VAL A 200 -17.07 6.40 -6.92
CA VAL A 200 -17.00 7.83 -7.27
C VAL A 200 -18.29 8.29 -7.95
N SER A 201 -18.79 7.52 -8.91
CA SER A 201 -20.05 7.84 -9.59
C SER A 201 -21.24 7.87 -8.61
N LEU A 202 -21.28 6.93 -7.66
CA LEU A 202 -22.31 6.86 -6.63
C LEU A 202 -22.33 8.14 -5.77
N TYR A 203 -21.18 8.56 -5.25
CA TYR A 203 -21.09 9.73 -4.37
C TYR A 203 -21.31 11.04 -5.11
N ARG A 204 -20.74 11.19 -6.32
CA ARG A 204 -20.98 12.37 -7.17
C ARG A 204 -22.46 12.51 -7.54
N ALA A 205 -23.16 11.39 -7.82
CA ALA A 205 -24.61 11.42 -8.11
C ALA A 205 -25.46 11.88 -6.91
N ARG A 206 -24.93 11.79 -5.68
CA ARG A 206 -25.55 12.29 -4.45
C ARG A 206 -25.13 13.72 -4.10
N GLY A 207 -24.26 14.34 -4.90
CA GLY A 207 -23.70 15.66 -4.60
C GLY A 207 -22.71 15.65 -3.43
N GLU A 208 -22.14 14.48 -3.09
CA GLU A 208 -21.22 14.33 -1.98
C GLU A 208 -19.76 14.50 -2.42
N GLU A 209 -18.95 15.15 -1.59
CA GLU A 209 -17.49 15.26 -1.82
C GLU A 209 -16.85 13.88 -1.73
N VAL A 210 -15.96 13.55 -2.67
CA VAL A 210 -15.30 12.24 -2.75
C VAL A 210 -13.82 12.38 -3.10
N SER A 211 -12.97 11.59 -2.43
CA SER A 211 -11.54 11.47 -2.72
C SER A 211 -11.13 10.02 -2.91
N LEU A 212 -9.98 9.82 -3.55
CA LEU A 212 -9.28 8.54 -3.61
C LEU A 212 -7.96 8.64 -2.85
N THR A 213 -7.75 7.71 -1.92
CA THR A 213 -6.47 7.50 -1.25
C THR A 213 -5.93 6.11 -1.56
N VAL A 214 -4.74 6.01 -2.12
CA VAL A 214 -4.12 4.72 -2.46
C VAL A 214 -2.95 4.48 -1.52
N THR A 215 -2.91 3.31 -0.89
CA THR A 215 -1.88 2.96 0.11
C THR A 215 -1.24 1.62 -0.18
N GLY A 216 0.01 1.48 0.23
CA GLY A 216 0.73 0.23 0.10
C GLY A 216 2.16 0.32 0.60
N HIS A 217 2.71 -0.85 0.91
CA HIS A 217 4.08 -1.00 1.37
C HIS A 217 4.89 -1.83 0.37
N SER A 218 6.18 -1.48 0.20
CA SER A 218 7.07 -2.20 -0.71
C SER A 218 6.48 -2.28 -2.13
N LEU A 219 6.34 -3.48 -2.72
CA LEU A 219 5.60 -3.70 -3.98
C LEU A 219 4.20 -3.05 -3.99
N GLY A 220 3.47 -3.09 -2.87
CA GLY A 220 2.15 -2.47 -2.76
C GLY A 220 2.20 -0.96 -2.96
N GLY A 221 3.27 -0.29 -2.53
CA GLY A 221 3.49 1.13 -2.77
C GLY A 221 3.78 1.44 -4.25
N ALA A 222 4.45 0.52 -4.95
CA ALA A 222 4.63 0.64 -6.40
C ALA A 222 3.31 0.49 -7.18
N LEU A 223 2.48 -0.50 -6.80
CA LEU A 223 1.14 -0.67 -7.36
C LEU A 223 0.23 0.51 -7.03
N ALA A 224 0.39 1.13 -5.86
CA ALA A 224 -0.35 2.31 -5.47
C ALA A 224 -0.12 3.50 -6.42
N LEU A 225 1.13 3.72 -6.85
CA LEU A 225 1.46 4.77 -7.82
C LEU A 225 0.87 4.50 -9.21
N LEU A 226 0.92 3.24 -9.68
CA LEU A 226 0.30 2.87 -10.95
C LEU A 226 -1.22 3.04 -10.92
N ASN A 227 -1.85 2.69 -9.79
CA ASN A 227 -3.29 2.84 -9.62
C ASN A 227 -3.72 4.31 -9.53
N ALA A 228 -2.95 5.14 -8.83
CA ALA A 228 -3.22 6.58 -8.77
C ALA A 228 -3.07 7.27 -10.14
N HIS A 229 -2.05 6.91 -10.92
CA HIS A 229 -1.86 7.41 -12.29
C HIS A 229 -3.05 7.08 -13.18
N GLU A 230 -3.50 5.81 -13.18
CA GLU A 230 -4.66 5.40 -13.95
C GLU A 230 -5.94 6.08 -13.48
N ALA A 231 -6.15 6.20 -12.17
CA ALA A 231 -7.33 6.84 -11.62
C ALA A 231 -7.43 8.32 -12.02
N ALA A 232 -6.32 9.06 -11.99
CA ALA A 232 -6.30 10.47 -12.38
C ALA A 232 -6.53 10.68 -13.89
N LEU A 233 -6.10 9.72 -14.74
CA LEU A 233 -6.40 9.74 -16.17
C LEU A 233 -7.87 9.39 -16.49
N VAL A 234 -8.44 8.42 -15.77
CA VAL A 234 -9.79 7.91 -16.04
C VAL A 234 -10.88 8.78 -15.41
N ILE A 235 -10.59 9.36 -14.25
CA ILE A 235 -11.54 10.15 -13.46
C ILE A 235 -10.94 11.55 -13.23
N PRO A 236 -11.01 12.44 -14.23
CA PRO A 236 -10.52 13.80 -14.06
C PRO A 236 -11.19 14.50 -12.88
N ASP A 237 -10.45 15.44 -12.30
CA ASP A 237 -10.83 16.27 -11.15
C ASP A 237 -11.09 15.51 -9.84
N LEU A 238 -10.86 14.19 -9.79
CA LEU A 238 -10.87 13.44 -8.53
C LEU A 238 -9.62 13.79 -7.72
N PRO A 239 -9.74 14.23 -6.46
CA PRO A 239 -8.59 14.35 -5.57
C PRO A 239 -7.99 12.96 -5.32
N VAL A 240 -6.77 12.72 -5.81
CA VAL A 240 -6.05 11.45 -5.66
C VAL A 240 -4.79 11.68 -4.82
N SER A 241 -4.67 10.93 -3.73
CA SER A 241 -3.48 10.93 -2.86
C SER A 241 -2.91 9.54 -2.70
N VAL A 242 -1.58 9.44 -2.64
CA VAL A 242 -0.85 8.19 -2.40
C VAL A 242 -0.08 8.33 -1.09
N VAL A 243 -0.29 7.40 -0.16
CA VAL A 243 0.53 7.27 1.05
C VAL A 243 1.24 5.93 0.98
N SER A 244 2.55 5.95 0.77
CA SER A 244 3.34 4.73 0.55
C SER A 244 4.44 4.57 1.58
N PHE A 245 4.78 3.32 1.89
CA PHE A 245 5.78 2.97 2.91
C PHE A 245 6.87 2.10 2.29
N GLY A 246 8.12 2.53 2.38
CA GLY A 246 9.25 1.75 1.86
C GLY A 246 9.13 1.39 0.37
N ALA A 247 8.40 2.18 -0.41
CA ALA A 247 8.13 1.86 -1.82
C ALA A 247 9.40 2.08 -2.68
N PRO A 248 9.70 1.15 -3.61
CA PRO A 248 10.75 1.36 -4.60
C PRO A 248 10.36 2.46 -5.61
N ARG A 249 11.33 2.93 -6.40
CA ARG A 249 11.07 3.79 -7.56
C ARG A 249 10.28 3.01 -8.62
N VAL A 250 9.29 3.65 -9.24
CA VAL A 250 8.32 2.96 -10.12
C VAL A 250 8.56 3.24 -11.59
N GLY A 251 8.93 4.47 -11.93
CA GLY A 251 9.11 4.89 -13.32
C GLY A 251 10.20 5.92 -13.49
N ASN A 252 10.35 6.40 -14.71
CA ASN A 252 11.29 7.45 -15.06
C ASN A 252 10.77 8.84 -14.62
N ALA A 253 11.57 9.89 -14.85
CA ALA A 253 11.20 11.26 -14.52
C ALA A 253 9.87 11.70 -15.17
N ALA A 254 9.65 11.32 -16.44
CA ALA A 254 8.41 11.63 -17.16
C ALA A 254 7.15 11.08 -16.45
N PHE A 255 7.23 9.89 -15.85
CA PHE A 255 6.13 9.35 -15.05
C PHE A 255 5.84 10.19 -13.80
N GLY A 256 6.88 10.71 -13.14
CA GLY A 256 6.73 11.61 -12.01
C GLY A 256 6.10 12.95 -12.38
N GLU A 257 6.57 13.55 -13.47
CA GLU A 257 6.02 14.82 -13.99
C GLU A 257 4.57 14.66 -14.45
N GLU A 258 4.23 13.54 -15.09
CA GLU A 258 2.86 13.26 -15.51
C GLU A 258 1.92 13.09 -14.30
N LEU A 259 2.32 12.34 -13.27
CA LEU A 259 1.56 12.24 -12.01
C LEU A 259 1.32 13.61 -11.38
N HIS A 260 2.35 14.45 -11.33
CA HIS A 260 2.24 15.81 -10.79
C HIS A 260 1.29 16.67 -11.64
N GLY A 261 1.43 16.65 -12.97
CA GLY A 261 0.58 17.38 -13.90
C GLY A 261 -0.88 16.95 -13.85
N LEU A 262 -1.15 15.68 -13.52
CA LEU A 262 -2.50 15.15 -13.28
C LEU A 262 -3.07 15.53 -11.89
N GLY A 263 -2.32 16.27 -11.07
CA GLY A 263 -2.75 16.69 -9.74
C GLY A 263 -2.65 15.61 -8.66
N VAL A 264 -2.01 14.48 -8.94
CA VAL A 264 -1.82 13.41 -7.95
C VAL A 264 -0.85 13.88 -6.87
N ARG A 265 -1.22 13.67 -5.60
CA ARG A 265 -0.37 13.98 -4.44
C ARG A 265 0.23 12.69 -3.92
N VAL A 266 1.55 12.67 -3.71
CA VAL A 266 2.27 11.46 -3.30
C VAL A 266 3.11 11.77 -2.07
N LEU A 267 2.82 11.08 -0.96
CA LEU A 267 3.62 11.07 0.25
C LEU A 267 4.33 9.73 0.38
N ARG A 268 5.67 9.77 0.36
CA ARG A 268 6.53 8.60 0.56
C ARG A 268 7.10 8.63 1.96
N VAL A 269 6.70 7.66 2.78
CA VAL A 269 7.37 7.39 4.06
C VAL A 269 8.57 6.49 3.78
N VAL A 270 9.76 6.99 4.06
CA VAL A 270 11.03 6.27 3.84
C VAL A 270 11.83 6.18 5.13
N ALA A 271 12.41 5.02 5.41
CA ALA A 271 13.36 4.85 6.49
C ALA A 271 14.79 5.00 5.95
N GLU A 272 15.64 5.78 6.63
CA GLU A 272 17.00 6.08 6.18
C GLU A 272 17.86 4.81 5.96
N GLN A 273 17.68 3.82 6.82
CA GLN A 273 18.37 2.53 6.79
C GLN A 273 17.76 1.54 5.77
N ASP A 274 16.64 1.89 5.16
CA ASP A 274 15.97 1.03 4.20
C ASP A 274 16.60 1.18 2.81
N LEU A 275 16.93 0.04 2.19
CA LEU A 275 17.50 -0.01 0.85
C LEU A 275 16.44 -0.06 -0.24
N VAL A 276 15.22 -0.50 0.08
CA VAL A 276 14.14 -0.71 -0.90
C VAL A 276 13.80 0.57 -1.65
N PRO A 277 13.63 1.74 -1.00
CA PRO A 277 13.34 2.97 -1.72
C PRO A 277 14.47 3.41 -2.66
N LYS A 278 15.71 2.98 -2.44
CA LYS A 278 16.86 3.40 -3.25
C LYS A 278 16.94 2.68 -4.61
N LEU A 279 16.03 1.73 -4.84
CA LEU A 279 15.98 0.87 -6.01
C LEU A 279 14.72 1.13 -6.85
N PRO A 280 14.73 0.77 -8.15
CA PRO A 280 15.91 0.51 -8.99
C PRO A 280 16.77 1.79 -9.20
N GLY A 281 17.92 1.64 -9.86
CA GLY A 281 18.97 2.66 -9.97
C GLY A 281 18.62 3.96 -10.73
N VAL A 282 19.64 4.64 -11.25
CA VAL A 282 19.60 6.06 -11.68
C VAL A 282 18.63 6.41 -12.83
N LEU A 283 18.14 5.42 -13.58
CA LEU A 283 17.16 5.65 -14.66
C LEU A 283 15.72 5.86 -14.15
N TYR A 284 15.51 5.68 -12.84
CA TYR A 284 14.23 5.82 -12.20
C TYR A 284 14.22 7.04 -11.28
N ALA A 285 13.07 7.70 -11.22
CA ALA A 285 12.86 8.87 -10.40
C ALA A 285 11.94 8.56 -9.22
N HIS A 286 12.18 9.24 -8.10
CA HIS A 286 11.19 9.34 -7.05
C HIS A 286 10.09 10.32 -7.45
N VAL A 287 8.86 10.04 -6.99
CA VAL A 287 7.71 10.92 -7.20
C VAL A 287 7.22 11.40 -5.84
N GLY A 288 6.86 12.68 -5.76
CA GLY A 288 6.22 13.27 -4.60
C GLY A 288 7.12 13.63 -3.42
N THR A 289 6.46 13.96 -2.32
CA THR A 289 7.03 14.49 -1.08
C THR A 289 7.50 13.35 -0.18
N GLU A 290 8.62 13.55 0.50
CA GLU A 290 9.25 12.54 1.35
C GLU A 290 9.11 12.87 2.83
N LEU A 291 8.48 11.97 3.59
CA LEU A 291 8.60 11.90 5.04
C LEU A 291 9.69 10.89 5.38
N ARG A 292 10.88 11.42 5.68
CA ARG A 292 12.04 10.60 6.05
C ARG A 292 12.07 10.37 7.56
N VAL A 293 12.07 9.09 7.95
CA VAL A 293 12.27 8.66 9.34
C VAL A 293 13.61 7.95 9.50
N ASP A 294 14.18 8.02 10.70
CA ASP A 294 15.47 7.39 11.01
C ASP A 294 15.29 6.42 12.17
N THR A 295 15.44 5.12 11.91
CA THR A 295 15.20 4.07 12.90
C THR A 295 16.14 4.18 14.11
N ARG A 296 17.27 4.87 13.97
CA ARG A 296 18.24 5.14 15.04
C ARG A 296 17.68 6.05 16.14
N PHE A 297 16.66 6.86 15.84
CA PHE A 297 16.04 7.72 16.84
C PHE A 297 15.10 6.99 17.80
N SER A 298 14.61 5.80 17.44
CA SER A 298 13.78 5.03 18.36
C SER A 298 14.63 4.39 19.45
N PRO A 299 14.37 4.65 20.75
CA PRO A 299 15.08 3.99 21.84
C PRO A 299 14.73 2.49 21.95
N TYR A 300 13.70 2.04 21.23
CA TYR A 300 13.16 0.68 21.31
C TYR A 300 13.72 -0.28 20.25
N LEU A 301 14.28 0.26 19.15
CA LEU A 301 14.76 -0.55 18.03
C LEU A 301 16.23 -0.93 18.19
N LYS A 302 16.57 -2.15 17.77
CA LYS A 302 17.95 -2.60 17.62
C LYS A 302 18.71 -1.71 16.65
N GLN A 303 19.96 -1.44 16.99
CA GLN A 303 20.88 -0.71 16.12
C GLN A 303 21.72 -1.72 15.33
N GLY A 304 22.15 -1.35 14.11
CA GLY A 304 22.95 -2.22 13.25
C GLY A 304 22.21 -2.68 11.99
N PHE A 305 22.73 -3.74 11.36
CA PHE A 305 22.25 -4.20 10.04
C PHE A 305 21.09 -5.18 10.16
N HIS A 306 19.86 -4.66 10.06
CA HIS A 306 18.62 -5.45 10.12
C HIS A 306 17.68 -5.15 8.94
N PRO A 307 18.06 -5.50 7.69
CA PRO A 307 17.34 -5.06 6.49
C PRO A 307 15.85 -5.44 6.49
N ALA A 308 15.51 -6.68 6.87
CA ALA A 308 14.11 -7.12 6.94
C ALA A 308 13.31 -6.47 8.09
N GLY A 309 13.98 -6.11 9.19
CA GLY A 309 13.34 -5.44 10.32
C GLY A 309 13.08 -3.96 10.04
N VAL A 310 14.07 -3.28 9.45
CA VAL A 310 13.95 -1.88 9.01
C VAL A 310 12.87 -1.74 7.94
N HIS A 311 12.83 -2.66 6.97
CA HIS A 311 11.82 -2.66 5.91
C HIS A 311 10.45 -3.23 6.38
N GLY A 312 10.27 -3.53 7.67
CA GLY A 312 8.96 -3.96 8.19
C GLY A 312 7.98 -2.79 8.24
N LEU A 313 6.77 -2.95 7.69
CA LEU A 313 5.74 -1.90 7.73
C LEU A 313 5.37 -1.49 9.17
N GLU A 314 5.37 -2.43 10.12
CA GLU A 314 5.17 -2.12 11.54
C GLU A 314 6.30 -1.24 12.11
N THR A 315 7.54 -1.42 11.65
CA THR A 315 8.67 -0.53 11.98
C THR A 315 8.44 0.86 11.42
N TYR A 316 7.95 0.97 10.18
CA TYR A 316 7.60 2.25 9.56
C TYR A 316 6.53 3.00 10.38
N MET A 317 5.44 2.33 10.75
CA MET A 317 4.37 2.94 11.54
C MET A 317 4.83 3.32 12.95
N HIS A 318 5.66 2.49 13.59
CA HIS A 318 6.32 2.83 14.86
C HIS A 318 7.15 4.11 14.73
N MET A 319 7.93 4.22 13.67
CA MET A 319 8.74 5.41 13.43
C MET A 319 7.90 6.64 13.12
N VAL A 320 6.83 6.55 12.35
CA VAL A 320 5.92 7.68 12.08
C VAL A 320 5.24 8.14 13.37
N ASP A 321 4.70 7.22 14.16
CA ASP A 321 4.02 7.56 15.41
C ASP A 321 4.99 8.21 16.42
N GLY A 322 6.25 7.78 16.43
CA GLY A 322 7.29 8.37 17.25
C GLY A 322 7.92 9.66 16.71
N TYR A 323 7.89 9.90 15.40
CA TYR A 323 8.65 10.97 14.76
C TYR A 323 8.14 12.35 15.17
N MET A 324 8.99 13.22 15.71
CA MET A 324 8.62 14.60 16.01
C MET A 324 8.97 15.55 14.88
N CYS A 325 10.26 15.70 14.63
CA CYS A 325 10.85 16.61 13.67
C CYS A 325 12.29 16.13 13.39
N ARG A 326 12.96 16.68 12.39
CA ARG A 326 14.32 16.27 12.01
C ARG A 326 15.34 16.44 13.14
N ARG A 327 15.10 17.35 14.08
CA ARG A 327 16.05 17.73 15.16
C ARG A 327 15.77 17.08 16.51
N LEU A 328 14.51 16.79 16.85
CA LEU A 328 14.10 16.31 18.18
C LEU A 328 13.81 14.81 18.24
N GLY A 329 14.05 14.06 17.15
CA GLY A 329 14.03 12.61 17.15
C GLY A 329 12.65 12.00 17.45
N PHE A 330 12.60 11.14 18.46
CA PHE A 330 11.47 10.26 18.80
C PHE A 330 10.76 10.72 20.09
N ARG A 331 9.43 10.89 20.05
CA ARG A 331 8.62 11.31 21.21
C ARG A 331 8.41 10.19 22.23
N ALA A 332 8.41 10.54 23.51
CA ALA A 332 8.19 9.57 24.59
C ALA A 332 6.74 9.08 24.69
N ASP A 333 5.78 9.90 24.27
CA ASP A 333 4.34 9.65 24.31
C ASP A 333 3.78 9.18 22.95
N ALA A 334 4.57 8.38 22.24
CA ALA A 334 4.09 7.59 21.10
C ALA A 334 3.02 6.61 21.59
N LYS A 335 1.92 6.48 20.85
CA LYS A 335 0.72 5.73 21.25
C LYS A 335 0.66 4.33 20.67
N ARG A 336 1.37 4.07 19.56
CA ARG A 336 1.38 2.77 18.90
C ARG A 336 2.06 1.75 19.80
N ASP A 337 1.44 0.58 19.95
CA ASP A 337 2.04 -0.54 20.66
C ASP A 337 3.35 -0.97 19.99
N VAL A 338 4.44 -0.82 20.72
CA VAL A 338 5.79 -1.14 20.28
C VAL A 338 5.94 -2.63 19.92
N LEU A 339 5.16 -3.53 20.54
CA LEU A 339 5.23 -4.97 20.29
C LEU A 339 4.86 -5.35 18.85
N LEU A 340 4.07 -4.50 18.17
CA LEU A 340 3.70 -4.69 16.78
C LEU A 340 4.92 -4.72 15.84
N VAL A 341 6.02 -4.04 16.20
CA VAL A 341 7.27 -4.08 15.42
C VAL A 341 7.76 -5.53 15.23
N ASN A 342 7.67 -6.36 16.28
CA ASN A 342 8.12 -7.75 16.24
C ASN A 342 7.12 -8.72 15.60
N LYS A 343 6.01 -8.24 15.03
CA LYS A 343 4.96 -9.08 14.42
C LYS A 343 5.53 -10.14 13.47
N LYS A 344 6.45 -9.73 12.57
CA LYS A 344 7.12 -10.62 11.60
C LYS A 344 8.66 -10.54 11.65
N CYS A 345 9.23 -9.86 12.64
CA CYS A 345 10.68 -9.71 12.76
C CYS A 345 11.16 -9.74 14.22
N ALA A 346 12.44 -9.45 14.44
CA ALA A 346 13.07 -9.40 15.76
C ALA A 346 13.82 -8.07 15.93
N MET A 347 13.16 -6.95 15.61
CA MET A 347 13.76 -5.62 15.53
C MET A 347 13.74 -4.85 16.85
N LEU A 348 12.90 -5.24 17.81
CA LEU A 348 12.92 -4.68 19.16
C LEU A 348 14.15 -5.14 19.93
N LYS A 349 14.71 -4.26 20.77
CA LYS A 349 15.84 -4.61 21.63
C LYS A 349 15.45 -5.68 22.66
N GLU A 350 16.41 -6.52 23.04
CA GLU A 350 16.16 -7.69 23.89
C GLU A 350 15.69 -7.32 25.31
N GLU A 351 16.03 -6.13 25.81
CA GLU A 351 15.62 -5.66 27.16
C GLU A 351 14.11 -5.48 27.27
N LEU A 352 13.41 -5.27 26.15
CA LEU A 352 11.96 -5.18 26.10
C LEU A 352 11.26 -6.53 26.26
N ARG A 353 12.00 -7.65 26.20
CA ARG A 353 11.49 -9.04 26.32
C ARG A 353 10.30 -9.33 25.41
N ALA A 354 10.22 -8.62 24.28
CA ALA A 354 9.16 -8.79 23.31
C ALA A 354 9.42 -10.07 22.49
N PRO A 355 8.46 -11.00 22.39
CA PRO A 355 8.62 -12.19 21.56
C PRO A 355 8.90 -11.78 20.11
N SER A 356 9.81 -12.47 19.44
CA SER A 356 10.08 -12.22 18.02
C SER A 356 9.12 -13.02 17.14
N ARG A 357 8.72 -12.44 16.00
CA ARG A 357 7.85 -13.09 15.00
C ARG A 357 6.60 -13.73 15.61
N TRP A 358 5.99 -13.06 16.59
CA TRP A 358 4.94 -13.63 17.42
C TRP A 358 3.62 -13.83 16.69
N TYR A 359 3.39 -13.10 15.59
CA TYR A 359 2.14 -13.20 14.85
C TYR A 359 2.20 -14.34 13.85
N HIS A 360 1.38 -15.34 14.13
CA HIS A 360 1.06 -16.40 13.19
C HIS A 360 -0.31 -16.07 12.57
N GLN A 361 -0.40 -16.20 11.25
CA GLN A 361 -1.68 -16.02 10.57
C GLN A 361 -2.69 -17.06 11.06
N PRO A 362 -3.97 -16.68 11.16
CA PRO A 362 -5.00 -17.63 11.58
C PRO A 362 -5.04 -18.80 10.60
N SER A 363 -4.98 -20.03 11.11
CA SER A 363 -5.27 -21.20 10.27
C SER A 363 -6.71 -21.08 9.75
N PRO A 364 -6.96 -21.34 8.45
CA PRO A 364 -8.32 -21.42 7.96
C PRO A 364 -9.05 -22.48 8.79
N ARG A 365 -10.16 -22.10 9.42
CA ARG A 365 -11.00 -23.06 10.15
C ARG A 365 -11.30 -24.21 9.19
N VAL A 366 -10.75 -25.40 9.47
CA VAL A 366 -11.33 -26.64 8.96
C VAL A 366 -12.78 -26.59 9.43
N ARG A 367 -13.73 -26.54 8.49
CA ARG A 367 -15.13 -26.77 8.85
C ARG A 367 -15.15 -28.15 9.47
N GLN A 368 -15.38 -28.23 10.77
CA GLN A 368 -15.85 -29.48 11.36
C GLN A 368 -17.26 -29.62 10.81
N ASP A 369 -17.39 -30.49 9.82
CA ASP A 369 -18.66 -30.91 9.25
C ASP A 369 -19.52 -31.62 10.29
#